data_AF-A0A353P9V5-F1
#
_entry.id   AF-A0A353P9V5-F1
#
_cell.length_a   1.000
_cell.length_b   1.000
_cell.length_c   1.000
_cell.angle_alpha   90.00
_cell.angle_beta   90.00
_cell.angle_gamma   90.00
#
_symmetry.space_group_name_H-M   'P 1'
#
loop_
_entity.id
_entity.type
_entity.pdbx_description
1 polymer ?
#
loop_
_entity_poly.entity_id
_entity_poly.type
_entity_poly.pdbx_seq_one_letter_code
_entity_poly.pdbx_strand_id
1 'polypeptide(L)' 'LRPILADQELNLAVRYWEGAVSARGEQNGRPITGQGYVELTGYGSAP' A
#
# COMPACT_ATOMS: atom_id res chain seq x y z
N LEU A 1 -1.63 2.20 -7.83
CA LEU A 1 -0.63 2.20 -6.75
C LEU A 1 0.31 1.01 -6.95
N ARG A 2 1.57 1.11 -6.53
CA ARG A 2 2.53 -0.01 -6.53
C ARG A 2 3.27 -0.06 -5.19
N PRO A 3 3.36 -1.22 -4.52
CA PRO A 3 4.11 -1.34 -3.29
C PRO A 3 5.61 -1.13 -3.53
N ILE A 4 6.31 -0.52 -2.58
CA ILE A 4 7.77 -0.37 -2.61
C ILE A 4 8.44 -1.72 -2.35
N LEU A 5 7.94 -2.47 -1.38
CA LEU A 5 8.25 -3.88 -1.12
C LEU A 5 6.96 -4.68 -1.08
N ALA A 6 6.98 -5.91 -1.62
CA ALA A 6 5.80 -6.76 -1.64
C ALA A 6 5.38 -7.21 -0.23
N ASP A 7 6.35 -7.64 0.58
CA ASP A 7 6.12 -8.11 1.94
C ASP A 7 6.33 -6.97 2.95
N GLN A 8 5.21 -6.42 3.40
CA GLN A 8 5.13 -5.40 4.43
C GLN A 8 4.02 -5.78 5.42
N GLU A 9 3.89 -7.08 5.70
CA GLU A 9 2.89 -7.61 6.62
C GLU A 9 3.27 -7.37 8.08
N LEU A 10 2.29 -6.93 8.86
CA LEU A 10 2.38 -6.75 10.30
C LEU A 10 1.37 -7.68 10.99
N ASN A 11 1.89 -8.72 11.63
CA ASN A 11 1.11 -9.75 12.30
C ASN A 11 0.91 -9.41 13.80
N LEU A 12 -0.27 -8.87 14.13
CA LEU A 12 -0.73 -8.60 15.49
C LEU A 12 -2.01 -9.41 15.78
N ALA A 13 -2.88 -8.94 16.68
CA ALA A 13 -4.20 -9.54 16.90
C ALA A 13 -5.09 -9.49 15.65
N VAL A 14 -4.88 -8.48 14.81
CA VAL A 14 -5.39 -8.40 13.44
C VAL A 14 -4.18 -8.48 12.51
N ARG A 15 -4.35 -9.15 11.38
CA ARG A 15 -3.35 -9.15 10.31
C ARG A 15 -3.50 -7.87 9.48
N TYR A 16 -2.45 -7.07 9.46
CA TYR A 16 -2.35 -5.86 8.66
C TYR A 16 -1.30 -6.04 7.56
N TRP A 17 -1.53 -5.39 6.42
CA TRP A 17 -0.46 -5.05 5.50
C TRP A 17 -0.29 -3.54 5.59
N GLU A 18 0.87 -3.09 6.07
CA GLU A 18 1.17 -1.68 6.38
C GLU A 18 2.33 -1.20 5.52
N GLY A 19 2.05 -0.88 4.26
CA GLY A 19 3.11 -0.76 3.28
C GLY A 19 3.25 0.60 2.63
N ALA A 20 4.51 1.02 2.49
CA ALA A 20 4.89 2.13 1.64
C ALA A 20 4.56 1.81 0.18
N VAL A 21 3.97 2.78 -0.52
CA VAL A 21 3.57 2.66 -1.92
C VAL A 21 4.04 3.86 -2.73
N SER A 22 4.21 3.63 -4.03
CA SER A 22 4.30 4.68 -5.04
C SER A 22 2.98 4.83 -5.81
N ALA A 23 2.64 6.08 -6.11
CA ALA A 23 1.52 6.47 -6.94
C ALA A 23 2.03 7.11 -8.23
N ARG A 24 1.36 6.79 -9.34
CA ARG A 24 1.55 7.45 -10.63
C ARG A 24 0.17 7.82 -11.16
N GLY A 25 0.07 8.99 -11.76
CA GLY A 25 -1.15 9.50 -12.35
C GLY A 25 -0.87 10.59 -13.37
N GLU A 26 -1.92 11.26 -13.80
CA GLU A 26 -1.86 12.37 -14.75
C GLU A 26 -2.81 13.48 -14.30
N GLN A 27 -2.38 14.74 -14.42
CA GLN A 27 -3.21 15.92 -14.18
C GLN A 27 -3.01 16.90 -15.34
N ASN A 28 -4.09 17.23 -16.06
CA ASN A 28 -4.07 18.14 -17.21
C ASN A 28 -3.01 17.76 -18.28
N GLY A 29 -2.93 16.49 -18.67
CA GLY A 29 -1.94 16.05 -19.66
C GLY A 29 -0.52 15.91 -19.11
N ARG A 30 -0.28 16.23 -17.83
CA ARG A 30 1.06 16.17 -17.21
C ARG A 30 1.16 14.98 -16.26
N PRO A 31 2.19 14.12 -16.39
CA PRO A 31 2.38 13.01 -15.47
C PRO A 31 2.74 13.54 -14.07
N ILE A 32 2.15 12.93 -13.05
CA ILE A 32 2.44 13.19 -11.65
C ILE A 32 2.84 11.91 -10.93
N THR A 33 3.68 12.05 -9.92
CA THR A 33 4.10 10.95 -9.05
C THR A 33 3.88 11.32 -7.60
N GLY A 34 3.66 10.32 -6.76
CA GLY A 34 3.47 10.49 -5.32
C GLY A 34 4.01 9.29 -4.57
N GLN A 35 4.30 9.51 -3.29
CA GLN A 35 4.64 8.46 -2.33
C GLN A 35 3.61 8.51 -1.21
N GLY A 36 3.30 7.35 -0.62
CA GLY A 36 2.35 7.26 0.46
C GLY A 36 2.41 5.93 1.19
N TYR A 37 1.40 5.67 2.00
CA TYR A 37 1.20 4.43 2.73
C TYR A 37 -0.21 3.89 2.48
N VAL A 38 -0.34 2.57 2.47
CA VAL A 38 -1.62 1.87 2.41
C VAL A 38 -1.67 0.90 3.58
N GLU A 39 -2.77 0.99 4.33
CA GLU A 39 -3.17 0.01 5.33
C GLU A 39 -4.23 -0.92 4.71
N LEU A 40 -4.01 -2.23 4.81
CA LEU A 40 -5.02 -3.24 4.47
C LEU A 40 -5.27 -4.13 5.68
N THR A 41 -6.54 -4.42 5.94
CA THR A 41 -7.00 -5.39 6.94
C THR A 41 -8.04 -6.31 6.33
N GLY A 42 -8.26 -7.48 6.95
CA GLY A 42 -9.31 -8.42 6.52
C GLY A 42 -9.09 -9.07 5.14
N TYR A 43 -7.89 -8.94 4.55
CA TYR A 43 -7.55 -9.55 3.25
C TYR A 43 -7.17 -11.04 3.35
N GLY A 44 -7.06 -11.57 4.57
CA GLY A 44 -6.74 -12.96 4.85
C GLY A 44 -7.38 -13.43 6.15
N SER A 45 -7.24 -14.72 6.44
CA SER A 45 -7.63 -15.29 7.72
C SER A 45 -6.90 -14.57 8.86
N ALA A 46 -7.57 -14.39 9.99
CA ALA A 46 -6.89 -14.02 11.23
C ALA A 46 -5.76 -15.04 11.51
N PRO A 47 -4.65 -14.61 12.16
CA PRO A 47 -3.57 -15.52 12.53
C PRO A 47 -4.05 -16.74 13.33
#